data_AF-S1RKJ7-F1
#
_entry.id   AF-S1RKJ7-F1
#
_cell.length_a   1.000
_cell.length_b   1.000
_cell.length_c   1.000
_cell.angle_alpha   90.00
_cell.angle_beta   90.00
_cell.angle_gamma   90.00
#
_symmetry.space_group_name_H-M   'P 1'
#
loop_
_entity.id
_entity.type
_entity.pdbx_description
1 polymer ?
#
loop_
_entity_poly.entity_id
_entity_poly.type
_entity_poly.pdbx_seq_one_letter_code
_entity_poly.pdbx_strand_id
1 'polypeptide(L)'
;MEVSAVKEKVHELYNLLIAHTKEEQATSWLDITDCLLQVYKKIDTNPSPPVFISKLVNYIYLTAVDARLHFTPQEEGLINELNHYANEAGINRQYRANAVDKSQFYDLTEYLPIRR
;
A
#
# COMPACT_ATOMS: atom_id res chain seq x y z
N MET A 1 -7.83 11.56 10.31
CA MET A 1 -6.77 10.81 11.05
C MET A 1 -5.41 11.51 10.87
N GLU A 2 -4.53 11.54 11.88
CA GLU A 2 -3.19 12.15 11.79
C GLU A 2 -2.18 11.26 11.02
N VAL A 3 -1.15 11.85 10.41
CA VAL A 3 -0.13 11.11 9.62
C VAL A 3 0.61 10.06 10.45
N SER A 4 0.90 10.33 11.72
CA SER A 4 1.56 9.38 12.63
C SER A 4 0.72 8.11 12.82
N ALA A 5 -0.58 8.26 13.02
CA ALA A 5 -1.50 7.12 13.14
C ALA A 5 -1.59 6.33 11.83
N VAL A 6 -1.61 7.02 10.68
CA VAL A 6 -1.56 6.35 9.37
C VAL A 6 -0.28 5.52 9.22
N LYS A 7 0.86 6.09 9.62
CA LYS A 7 2.16 5.41 9.56
C LYS A 7 2.19 4.15 10.42
N GLU A 8 1.60 4.19 11.62
CA GLU A 8 1.43 3.02 12.48
C GLU A 8 0.59 1.92 11.81
N LYS A 9 -0.51 2.30 11.16
CA LYS A 9 -1.38 1.36 10.43
C LYS A 9 -0.69 0.72 9.23
N VAL A 10 0.12 1.49 8.49
CA VAL A 10 0.96 0.95 7.40
C VAL A 10 1.96 -0.07 7.95
N HIS A 11 2.59 0.24 9.09
CA HIS A 11 3.53 -0.67 9.73
C HIS A 11 2.86 -1.95 10.26
N GLU A 12 1.68 -1.83 10.87
CA GLU A 12 0.89 -2.98 11.33
C GLU A 12 0.51 -3.89 10.16
N LEU A 13 -0.03 -3.30 9.08
CA LEU A 13 -0.40 -4.04 7.88
C LEU A 13 0.82 -4.73 7.26
N TYR A 14 1.97 -4.06 7.19
CA TYR A 14 3.22 -4.67 6.71
C TYR A 14 3.58 -5.93 7.53
N ASN A 15 3.52 -5.85 8.85
CA ASN A 15 3.89 -6.97 9.73
C ASN A 15 2.94 -8.16 9.61
N LEU A 16 1.65 -7.91 9.33
CA LEU A 16 0.71 -8.99 9.01
C LEU A 16 1.03 -9.61 7.65
N LEU A 17 1.14 -8.79 6.61
CA LEU A 17 1.31 -9.27 5.23
C LEU A 17 2.65 -9.96 4.97
N ILE A 18 3.72 -9.59 5.68
CA ILE A 18 5.01 -10.27 5.54
C ILE A 18 4.95 -11.74 6.02
N ALA A 19 3.98 -12.09 6.87
CA ALA A 19 3.78 -13.48 7.29
C ALA A 19 3.28 -14.37 6.14
N HIS A 20 2.58 -13.79 5.16
CA HIS A 20 2.01 -14.47 3.99
C HIS A 20 3.04 -14.76 2.89
N THR A 21 4.29 -14.30 3.00
CA THR A 21 5.31 -14.49 1.95
C THR A 21 5.81 -15.95 1.81
N LYS A 22 5.23 -16.89 2.56
CA LYS A 22 5.50 -18.33 2.43
C LYS A 22 4.42 -19.05 1.62
N GLU A 23 3.37 -18.36 1.20
CA GLU A 23 2.26 -18.90 0.43
C GLU A 23 2.60 -19.01 -1.06
N GLU A 24 1.75 -19.70 -1.82
CA GLU A 24 1.90 -19.87 -3.26
C GLU A 24 1.94 -18.51 -4.01
N GLN A 25 1.28 -17.47 -3.47
CA GLN A 25 1.29 -16.11 -4.03
C GLN A 25 2.37 -15.20 -3.40
N ALA A 26 3.46 -15.77 -2.88
CA ALA A 26 4.55 -15.04 -2.21
C ALA A 26 5.04 -13.80 -2.97
N THR A 27 5.14 -13.86 -4.31
CA THR A 27 5.57 -12.73 -5.16
C THR A 27 4.68 -11.51 -4.99
N SER A 28 3.35 -11.69 -5.04
CA SER A 28 2.38 -10.60 -4.93
C SER A 28 2.31 -10.05 -3.51
N TRP A 29 2.45 -10.91 -2.50
CA TRP A 29 2.60 -10.49 -1.09
C TRP A 29 3.88 -9.67 -0.87
N LEU A 30 4.99 -10.08 -1.50
CA LEU A 30 6.26 -9.35 -1.46
C LEU A 30 6.17 -8.00 -2.16
N ASP A 31 5.46 -7.92 -3.29
CA ASP A 31 5.25 -6.66 -4.00
C ASP A 31 4.44 -5.65 -3.17
N ILE A 32 3.36 -6.10 -2.54
CA ILE A 32 2.57 -5.27 -1.63
C ILE A 32 3.41 -4.81 -0.43
N THR A 33 4.14 -5.72 0.22
CA THR A 33 4.96 -5.39 1.40
C THR A 33 6.13 -4.45 1.06
N ASP A 34 6.73 -4.59 -0.13
CA ASP A 34 7.73 -3.66 -0.64
C ASP A 34 7.15 -2.24 -0.81
N CYS A 35 5.92 -2.09 -1.31
CA CYS A 35 5.23 -0.80 -1.39
C CYS A 35 4.89 -0.23 -0.01
N LEU A 36 4.38 -1.06 0.90
CA LEU A 36 4.10 -0.66 2.29
C LEU A 36 5.35 -0.13 2.99
N LEU A 37 6.49 -0.81 2.81
CA LEU A 37 7.77 -0.38 3.37
C LEU A 37 8.20 0.99 2.82
N GLN A 38 8.04 1.22 1.52
CA GLN A 38 8.38 2.53 0.94
C GLN A 38 7.46 3.65 1.43
N VAL A 39 6.16 3.36 1.54
CA VAL A 39 5.21 4.32 2.11
C VAL A 39 5.60 4.67 3.54
N TYR A 40 5.87 3.66 4.37
CA TYR A 40 6.29 3.87 5.76
C TYR A 40 7.53 4.79 5.88
N LYS A 41 8.53 4.61 5.01
CA LYS A 41 9.76 5.43 5.02
C LYS A 41 9.52 6.89 4.65
N LYS A 42 8.57 7.16 3.76
CA LYS A 42 8.42 8.47 3.09
C LYS A 42 7.19 9.26 3.53
N ILE A 43 6.25 8.65 4.23
CA ILE A 43 4.95 9.28 4.54
C ILE A 43 5.09 10.58 5.34
N ASP A 44 6.06 10.66 6.27
CA ASP A 44 6.27 11.86 7.09
C ASP A 44 6.83 13.05 6.29
N THR A 45 7.53 12.77 5.19
CA THR A 45 8.17 13.79 4.34
C THR A 45 7.39 14.03 3.05
N ASN A 46 6.32 13.28 2.80
CA ASN A 46 5.53 13.41 1.58
C ASN A 46 4.68 14.69 1.64
N PRO A 47 4.71 15.56 0.61
CA PRO A 47 3.91 16.79 0.60
C PRO A 47 2.40 16.54 0.55
N SER A 48 1.97 15.34 0.16
CA SER A 48 0.56 14.94 0.15
C SER A 48 0.37 13.49 0.59
N PRO A 49 0.43 13.21 1.91
CA PRO A 49 0.28 11.86 2.44
C PRO A 49 -1.04 11.18 2.05
N PRO A 50 -2.21 11.86 1.99
CA PRO A 50 -3.46 11.23 1.54
C PRO A 50 -3.41 10.72 0.10
N VAL A 51 -2.75 11.45 -0.83
CA VAL A 51 -2.56 10.97 -2.22
C VAL A 51 -1.69 9.72 -2.21
N PHE A 52 -0.61 9.74 -1.42
CA PHE A 52 0.34 8.64 -1.37
C PHE A 52 -0.31 7.35 -0.84
N ILE A 53 -1.18 7.47 0.16
CA ILE A 53 -1.97 6.36 0.68
C ILE A 53 -3.05 5.91 -0.30
N SER A 54 -3.71 6.83 -1.02
CA SER A 54 -4.67 6.46 -2.07
C SER A 54 -4.03 5.57 -3.13
N LYS A 55 -2.81 5.91 -3.58
CA LYS A 55 -2.04 5.09 -4.52
C LYS A 55 -1.72 3.72 -3.94
N LEU A 56 -1.28 3.65 -2.68
CA LEU A 56 -0.99 2.40 -1.98
C LEU A 56 -2.22 1.48 -1.93
N VAL A 57 -3.36 2.01 -1.48
CA VAL A 57 -4.61 1.24 -1.37
C VAL A 57 -5.05 0.72 -2.75
N ASN A 58 -4.99 1.55 -3.79
CA ASN A 58 -5.29 1.11 -5.15
C ASN A 58 -4.35 0.00 -5.63
N TYR A 59 -3.04 0.13 -5.36
CA TYR A 59 -2.06 -0.90 -5.70
C TYR A 59 -2.40 -2.23 -5.01
N ILE A 60 -2.66 -2.19 -3.69
CA ILE A 60 -3.04 -3.37 -2.90
C ILE A 60 -4.25 -4.06 -3.51
N TYR A 61 -5.32 -3.33 -3.81
CA TYR A 61 -6.52 -3.93 -4.40
C TYR A 61 -6.28 -4.53 -5.79
N LEU A 62 -5.54 -3.83 -6.67
CA LEU A 62 -5.24 -4.35 -8.01
C LEU A 62 -4.39 -5.63 -7.92
N THR A 63 -3.30 -5.60 -7.15
CA THR A 63 -2.43 -6.77 -6.96
C THR A 63 -3.19 -7.93 -6.31
N ALA A 64 -4.07 -7.65 -5.34
CA ALA A 64 -4.89 -8.67 -4.71
C ALA A 64 -5.89 -9.32 -5.68
N VAL A 65 -6.55 -8.53 -6.54
CA VAL A 65 -7.48 -9.06 -7.55
C VAL A 65 -6.73 -9.90 -8.58
N ASP A 66 -5.62 -9.39 -9.12
CA ASP A 66 -4.83 -10.07 -10.15
C ASP A 66 -4.27 -11.41 -9.66
N ALA A 67 -3.74 -11.43 -8.44
CA ALA A 67 -3.15 -12.62 -7.83
C ALA A 67 -4.15 -13.47 -7.01
N ARG A 68 -5.42 -13.05 -6.94
CA ARG A 68 -6.48 -13.70 -6.14
C ARG A 68 -6.10 -13.88 -4.67
N LEU A 69 -5.52 -12.83 -4.08
CA LEU A 69 -5.15 -12.81 -2.66
C LEU A 69 -6.40 -12.73 -1.79
N HIS A 70 -6.34 -13.37 -0.63
CA HIS A 70 -7.40 -13.34 0.37
C HIS A 70 -6.86 -12.71 1.65
N PHE A 71 -7.40 -11.56 2.01
CA PHE A 71 -7.10 -10.89 3.26
C PHE A 71 -7.94 -11.45 4.39
N THR A 72 -7.38 -11.49 5.59
CA THR A 72 -8.11 -11.73 6.82
C THR A 72 -8.97 -10.51 7.19
N PRO A 73 -10.00 -10.64 8.04
CA PRO A 73 -10.81 -9.51 8.47
C PRO A 73 -10.00 -8.39 9.14
N GLN A 74 -8.89 -8.73 9.82
CA GLN A 74 -8.00 -7.74 10.43
C GLN A 74 -7.26 -6.92 9.37
N GLU A 75 -6.71 -7.58 8.35
CA GLU A 75 -6.00 -6.91 7.25
C GLU A 75 -6.94 -6.04 6.43
N GLU A 76 -8.13 -6.54 6.10
CA GLU A 76 -9.15 -5.73 5.44
C GLU A 76 -9.54 -4.52 6.28
N GLY A 77 -9.65 -4.66 7.61
CA GLY A 77 -9.88 -3.56 8.53
C GLY A 77 -8.83 -2.45 8.39
N LEU A 78 -7.55 -2.82 8.40
CA LEU A 78 -6.44 -1.87 8.22
C LEU A 78 -6.45 -1.22 6.84
N ILE A 79 -6.68 -1.99 5.77
CA ILE A 79 -6.78 -1.46 4.41
C ILE A 79 -7.94 -0.45 4.31
N ASN A 80 -9.07 -0.75 4.93
CA ASN A 80 -10.24 0.13 4.97
C ASN A 80 -9.98 1.42 5.75
N GLU A 81 -9.27 1.38 6.88
CA GLU A 81 -8.86 2.57 7.62
C GLU A 81 -7.93 3.47 6.79
N LEU A 82 -6.97 2.88 6.08
CA LEU A 82 -6.09 3.61 5.16
C LEU A 82 -6.88 4.22 3.99
N ASN A 83 -7.84 3.49 3.43
CA ASN A 83 -8.72 3.99 2.39
C ASN A 83 -9.61 5.14 2.88
N HIS A 84 -10.13 5.05 4.11
CA HIS A 84 -10.90 6.12 4.73
C HIS A 84 -10.08 7.41 4.81
N TYR A 85 -8.86 7.33 5.34
CA TYR A 85 -7.94 8.48 5.39
C TYR A 85 -7.66 9.11 4.02
N ALA A 86 -7.42 8.28 3.00
CA ALA A 86 -7.22 8.76 1.64
C ALA A 86 -8.47 9.48 1.08
N ASN A 87 -9.66 9.03 1.47
CA ASN A 87 -10.94 9.56 0.98
C ASN A 87 -11.39 10.82 1.72
N GLU A 88 -11.08 10.97 3.01
CA GLU A 88 -11.37 12.18 3.79
C GLU A 88 -10.73 13.44 3.16
N ALA A 89 -9.61 13.27 2.45
CA ALA A 89 -8.94 14.36 1.73
C ALA A 89 -9.62 14.76 0.40
N GLY A 90 -10.73 14.11 0.00
CA GLY A 90 -11.51 14.47 -1.20
C GLY A 90 -10.91 14.02 -2.55
N ILE A 91 -9.91 13.13 -2.52
CA ILE A 91 -9.01 12.82 -3.66
C ILE A 91 -9.59 11.76 -4.64
N ASN A 92 -10.74 11.17 -4.29
CA ASN A 92 -11.31 9.97 -4.91
C ASN A 92 -11.66 10.08 -6.41
N ARG A 93 -11.75 11.30 -6.98
CA ARG A 93 -12.18 11.50 -8.38
C ARG A 93 -11.08 11.42 -9.43
N GLN A 94 -9.81 11.62 -9.08
CA GLN A 94 -8.76 11.84 -10.09
C GLN A 94 -7.83 10.65 -10.31
N TYR A 95 -7.69 9.75 -9.33
CA TYR A 95 -6.67 8.70 -9.35
C TYR A 95 -7.15 7.31 -9.80
N ARG A 96 -8.47 7.10 -9.96
CA ARG A 96 -9.03 5.82 -10.45
C ARG A 96 -8.73 5.53 -11.92
N ALA A 97 -8.22 6.50 -12.67
CA ALA A 97 -8.02 6.40 -14.12
C ALA A 97 -6.57 6.04 -14.55
N ASN A 98 -5.60 6.07 -13.62
CA ASN A 98 -4.20 5.80 -13.96
C ASN A 98 -3.80 4.39 -13.51
N ALA A 99 -3.12 3.65 -14.39
CA ALA A 99 -2.46 2.40 -14.03
C ALA A 99 -1.52 2.67 -12.83
N VAL A 100 -1.68 1.91 -11.76
CA VAL A 100 -0.85 2.00 -10.55
C VAL A 100 0.23 0.93 -10.66
N ASP A 101 1.49 1.32 -10.59
CA ASP A 101 2.64 0.44 -10.68
C ASP A 101 3.56 0.61 -9.47
N LYS A 102 4.29 -0.44 -9.12
CA LYS A 102 5.22 -0.48 -7.98
C LYS A 102 6.23 0.67 -8.02
N SER A 103 6.68 1.07 -9.21
CA SER A 103 7.64 2.17 -9.38
C SER A 103 7.14 3.52 -8.84
N GLN A 104 5.83 3.73 -8.68
CA GLN A 104 5.27 5.00 -8.19
C GLN A 104 5.61 5.30 -6.72
N PHE A 105 6.12 4.31 -5.98
CA PHE A 105 6.54 4.45 -4.58
C PHE A 105 8.05 4.67 -4.42
N TYR A 106 8.82 4.59 -5.51
CA TYR A 106 10.27 4.63 -5.52
C TYR A 106 10.77 5.88 -6.26
N ASP A 107 11.87 6.45 -5.78
CA ASP A 107 12.57 7.50 -6.51
C ASP A 107 13.45 6.87 -7.61
N LEU A 108 13.81 7.66 -8.63
CA LEU A 108 14.61 7.18 -9.78
C LEU A 108 15.96 6.54 -9.38
N THR A 109 16.50 6.89 -8.22
CA THR A 109 17.80 6.42 -7.72
C THR A 109 17.66 5.28 -6.69
N GLU A 110 16.45 4.94 -6.27
CA GLU A 110 16.23 3.86 -5.30
C GLU A 110 16.18 2.49 -5.98
N TYR A 111 16.66 1.49 -5.26
CA TYR A 111 16.52 0.10 -5.70
C TYR A 111 15.06 -0.35 -5.62
N LEU A 112 14.48 -0.68 -6.77
CA LEU A 112 13.17 -1.32 -6.90
C LEU A 112 13.35 -2.86 -6.91
N PRO A 113 12.88 -3.59 -5.88
CA PRO A 113 12.94 -5.05 -5.89
C PRO A 113 12.02 -5.62 -6.98
N ILE A 114 12.58 -6.40 -7.89
CA ILE A 114 11.83 -7.13 -8.92
C ILE A 114 11.60 -8.55 -8.40
N ARG A 115 10.34 -8.90 -8.15
CA ARG A 115 9.92 -10.25 -7.75
C ARG A 115 9.53 -11.03 -9.01
N ARG A 116 9.98 -12.29 -9.15
CA ARG A 116 9.75 -13.17 -10.30
C ARG A 116 9.28 -14.53 -9.83
#